data_AF-A0A5C3QQU6-F1
#
_entry.id   AF-A0A5C3QQU6-F1
#
_cell.length_a   1.000
_cell.length_b   1.000
_cell.length_c   1.000
_cell.angle_alpha   90.00
_cell.angle_beta   90.00
_cell.angle_gamma   90.00
#
_symmetry.space_group_name_H-M   'P 1'
#
loop_
_entity.id
_entity.type
_entity.pdbx_description
1 polymer ?
#
loop_
_entity_poly.entity_id
_entity_poly.type
_entity_poly.pdbx_seq_one_letter_code
_entity_poly.pdbx_strand_id
1 'polypeptide(L)'
;MSSPPFPSSLVLGSRSSSRPSILQNQRPYDALCHYYNVSPIRAPPSPIPASLDVQYLPRDGQPPTHLLVLIDPSTSAIPPIMAPIHQRSLVKGFHTNNFIPHSPSGSSLSAPVPHRPPGASHSAPLYLTLPTIQLIVPHPPSFPLLLLFALRLERQLNLLAWNLLPAAVISEFPDAAAMSQVFANPDVLDDAEFARNLSRNHGMWKNVLALGPRDAKIVEMVQLVWSVTAEAKRIRASAIGRGR
;
A
#
# COMPACT_ATOMS: atom_id res chain seq x y z
N MET A 1 53.10 -21.78 -30.09
CA MET A 1 52.56 -22.47 -28.89
C MET A 1 51.32 -21.69 -28.49
N SER A 2 50.16 -22.23 -28.84
CA SER A 2 48.87 -21.55 -28.84
C SER A 2 48.01 -22.10 -27.71
N SER A 3 47.50 -21.22 -26.85
CA SER A 3 46.61 -21.57 -25.74
C SER A 3 45.21 -21.98 -26.24
N PRO A 4 44.52 -22.93 -25.56
CA PRO A 4 43.19 -23.39 -25.96
C PRO A 4 42.08 -22.42 -25.52
N PRO A 5 40.88 -22.49 -26.15
CA PRO A 5 39.79 -21.55 -25.94
C PRO A 5 38.95 -21.89 -24.70
N PHE A 6 38.44 -20.86 -24.02
CA PHE A 6 37.44 -20.96 -22.97
C PHE A 6 36.09 -21.45 -23.53
N PRO A 7 35.35 -22.33 -22.83
CA PRO A 7 34.01 -22.69 -23.23
C PRO A 7 33.00 -21.62 -22.80
N SER A 8 32.42 -20.95 -23.78
CA SER A 8 31.10 -20.31 -23.69
C SER A 8 30.03 -21.38 -23.50
N SER A 9 29.33 -21.38 -22.37
CA SER A 9 27.94 -21.89 -22.27
C SER A 9 27.40 -21.80 -20.84
N LEU A 10 26.74 -20.69 -20.51
CA LEU A 10 25.62 -20.67 -19.56
C LEU A 10 24.54 -19.74 -20.11
N VAL A 11 23.89 -20.20 -21.17
CA VAL A 11 22.49 -19.84 -21.44
C VAL A 11 21.67 -21.05 -21.02
N LEU A 12 21.15 -21.00 -19.80
CA LEU A 12 19.95 -21.76 -19.43
C LEU A 12 18.92 -20.77 -18.94
N GLY A 13 17.91 -20.57 -19.77
CA GLY A 13 16.77 -19.74 -19.47
C GLY A 13 16.06 -20.21 -18.21
N SER A 14 15.83 -19.27 -17.30
CA SER A 14 14.52 -19.22 -16.65
C SER A 14 13.82 -17.98 -17.20
N ARG A 15 12.85 -18.18 -18.09
CA ARG A 15 11.78 -17.19 -18.21
C ARG A 15 10.95 -17.35 -16.94
N SER A 16 11.43 -16.83 -15.82
CA SER A 16 10.51 -16.40 -14.79
C SER A 16 9.64 -15.37 -15.47
N SER A 17 8.38 -15.69 -15.73
CA SER A 17 7.37 -14.71 -16.10
C SER A 17 7.30 -13.72 -14.93
N SER A 18 8.20 -12.73 -14.96
CA SER A 18 8.26 -11.67 -13.97
C SER A 18 6.94 -10.93 -14.12
N ARG A 19 6.01 -11.21 -13.21
CA ARG A 19 4.71 -10.56 -13.21
C ARG A 19 5.00 -9.05 -13.17
N PRO A 20 4.48 -8.26 -14.12
CA PRO A 20 4.69 -6.82 -14.10
C PRO A 20 4.19 -6.24 -12.78
N SER A 21 4.87 -5.21 -12.29
CA SER A 21 4.49 -4.54 -11.04
C SER A 21 3.07 -3.99 -11.14
N ILE A 22 2.32 -4.09 -10.06
CA ILE A 22 0.96 -3.53 -9.99
C ILE A 22 0.97 -2.03 -9.72
N LEU A 23 2.12 -1.47 -9.30
CA LEU A 23 2.31 -0.04 -9.01
C LEU A 23 2.87 0.75 -10.20
N GLN A 24 3.16 0.11 -11.33
CA GLN A 24 3.98 0.68 -12.41
C GLN A 24 3.47 2.03 -12.97
N ASN A 25 2.16 2.30 -12.90
CA ASN A 25 1.54 3.55 -13.36
C ASN A 25 0.32 3.98 -12.55
N GLN A 26 0.15 3.47 -11.32
CA GLN A 26 -1.09 3.65 -10.56
C GLN A 26 -0.80 4.08 -9.13
N ARG A 27 -1.70 4.89 -8.57
CA ARG A 27 -1.67 5.19 -7.14
C ARG A 27 -1.95 3.89 -6.36
N PRO A 28 -1.42 3.73 -5.14
CA PRO A 28 -1.55 2.47 -4.41
C PRO A 28 -3.00 2.00 -4.20
N TYR A 29 -3.93 2.91 -3.94
CA TYR A 29 -5.35 2.57 -3.80
C TYR A 29 -5.97 2.08 -5.13
N ASP A 30 -5.60 2.71 -6.24
CA ASP A 30 -6.12 2.35 -7.56
C ASP A 30 -5.56 1.00 -8.01
N ALA A 31 -4.26 0.75 -7.74
CA ALA A 31 -3.62 -0.54 -7.96
C ALA A 31 -4.28 -1.66 -7.16
N LEU A 32 -4.67 -1.39 -5.90
CA LEU A 32 -5.38 -2.36 -5.08
C LEU A 32 -6.76 -2.70 -5.65
N CYS A 33 -7.52 -1.67 -6.07
CA CYS A 33 -8.83 -1.87 -6.69
C CYS A 33 -8.72 -2.62 -8.03
N HIS A 34 -7.74 -2.27 -8.85
CA HIS A 34 -7.45 -2.95 -10.11
C HIS A 34 -7.08 -4.41 -9.89
N TYR A 35 -6.22 -4.72 -8.90
CA TYR A 35 -5.84 -6.10 -8.58
C TYR A 35 -7.07 -6.97 -8.25
N TYR A 36 -8.02 -6.40 -7.52
CA TYR A 36 -9.25 -7.06 -7.11
C TYR A 36 -10.40 -6.90 -8.12
N ASN A 37 -10.13 -6.39 -9.33
CA ASN A 37 -11.14 -6.27 -10.39
C ASN A 37 -12.38 -5.47 -9.95
N VAL A 38 -12.19 -4.41 -9.16
CA VAL A 38 -13.29 -3.54 -8.73
C VAL A 38 -13.01 -2.08 -9.06
N SER A 39 -14.08 -1.30 -9.25
CA SER A 39 -13.97 0.14 -9.41
C SER A 39 -13.62 0.83 -8.08
N PRO A 40 -12.72 1.83 -8.06
CA PRO A 40 -12.41 2.59 -6.85
C PRO A 40 -13.64 3.31 -6.25
N ILE A 41 -13.83 3.19 -4.94
CA ILE A 41 -14.93 3.83 -4.21
C ILE A 41 -14.44 5.18 -3.68
N ARG A 42 -14.76 6.26 -4.39
CA ARG A 42 -14.27 7.62 -4.06
C ARG A 42 -15.12 8.35 -3.01
N ALA A 43 -16.39 8.01 -2.93
CA ALA A 43 -17.35 8.63 -2.01
C ALA A 43 -18.00 7.53 -1.17
N PRO A 44 -17.45 7.19 0.01
CA PRO A 44 -18.07 6.22 0.89
C PRO A 44 -19.44 6.72 1.36
N PRO A 45 -20.47 5.88 1.42
CA PRO A 45 -21.76 6.24 2.01
C PRO A 45 -21.62 6.61 3.49
N SER A 46 -22.49 7.50 3.94
CA SER A 46 -22.65 7.88 5.35
C SER A 46 -24.13 7.77 5.74
N PRO A 47 -24.52 6.89 6.67
CA PRO A 47 -23.67 5.98 7.45
C PRO A 47 -23.06 4.85 6.61
N ILE A 48 -21.99 4.24 7.13
CA ILE A 48 -21.31 3.13 6.46
C ILE A 48 -22.14 1.85 6.65
N PRO A 49 -22.65 1.23 5.57
CA PRO A 49 -23.50 0.05 5.67
C PRO A 49 -22.68 -1.21 5.99
N ALA A 50 -23.32 -2.24 6.53
CA ALA A 50 -22.70 -3.54 6.84
C ALA A 50 -22.24 -4.31 5.59
N SER A 51 -22.82 -4.01 4.43
CA SER A 51 -22.42 -4.51 3.12
C SER A 51 -22.61 -3.43 2.06
N LEU A 52 -21.78 -3.46 1.02
CA LEU A 52 -21.84 -2.48 -0.06
C LEU A 52 -21.69 -3.18 -1.41
N ASP A 53 -22.51 -2.75 -2.38
CA ASP A 53 -22.36 -3.16 -3.77
C ASP A 53 -21.21 -2.39 -4.42
N VAL A 54 -20.26 -3.14 -4.97
CA VAL A 54 -19.09 -2.58 -5.66
C VAL A 54 -19.11 -3.04 -7.10
N GLN A 55 -18.93 -2.08 -8.01
CA GLN A 55 -18.84 -2.38 -9.43
C GLN A 55 -17.65 -3.30 -9.70
N TYR A 56 -17.96 -4.47 -10.27
CA TYR A 56 -17.01 -5.51 -10.64
C TYR A 56 -16.62 -5.39 -12.11
N LEU A 57 -15.33 -5.50 -12.37
CA LEU A 57 -14.70 -5.37 -13.67
C LEU A 57 -14.14 -6.74 -14.06
N PRO A 58 -14.96 -7.65 -14.61
CA PRO A 58 -14.58 -9.04 -14.84
C PRO A 58 -13.30 -9.15 -15.69
N ARG A 59 -12.23 -9.64 -15.06
CA ARG A 59 -10.91 -9.94 -15.63
C ARG A 59 -10.35 -11.17 -14.93
N ASP A 60 -9.25 -11.71 -15.44
CA ASP A 60 -8.50 -12.77 -14.76
C ASP A 60 -8.01 -12.28 -13.39
N GLY A 61 -8.47 -12.90 -12.32
CA GLY A 61 -8.10 -12.52 -10.96
C GLY A 61 -9.07 -13.07 -9.92
N GLN A 62 -8.66 -12.96 -8.66
CA GLN A 62 -9.51 -13.38 -7.54
C GLN A 62 -10.34 -12.19 -7.07
N PRO A 63 -11.68 -12.30 -7.00
CA PRO A 63 -12.51 -11.22 -6.49
C PRO A 63 -12.20 -10.97 -5.00
N PRO A 64 -12.42 -9.74 -4.51
CA PRO A 64 -12.32 -9.45 -3.09
C PRO A 64 -13.46 -10.17 -2.36
N THR A 65 -13.25 -10.42 -1.08
CA THR A 65 -14.27 -11.03 -0.22
C THR A 65 -14.93 -10.00 0.70
N HIS A 66 -14.23 -8.91 0.99
CA HIS A 66 -14.64 -7.89 1.95
C HIS A 66 -14.11 -6.52 1.51
N LEU A 67 -14.68 -5.47 2.08
CA LEU A 67 -14.15 -4.12 2.04
C LEU A 67 -13.63 -3.74 3.44
N LEU A 68 -12.38 -3.35 3.55
CA LEU A 68 -11.89 -2.65 4.74
C LEU A 68 -12.29 -1.19 4.66
N VAL A 69 -12.94 -0.71 5.70
CA VAL A 69 -13.30 0.69 5.89
C VAL A 69 -12.28 1.29 6.84
N LEU A 70 -11.35 2.04 6.30
CA LEU A 70 -10.19 2.58 7.00
C LEU A 70 -10.55 3.95 7.58
N ILE A 71 -10.51 4.08 8.90
CA ILE A 71 -10.97 5.26 9.64
C ILE A 71 -9.83 5.77 10.52
N ASP A 72 -9.58 7.08 10.49
CA ASP A 72 -8.75 7.77 11.49
C ASP A 72 -9.68 8.47 12.49
N PRO A 73 -9.76 8.02 13.75
CA PRO A 73 -10.62 8.63 14.76
C PRO A 73 -10.12 10.02 15.18
N SER A 74 -8.85 10.32 14.90
CA SER A 74 -8.21 11.58 15.31
C SER A 74 -8.57 12.74 14.39
N THR A 75 -9.02 12.44 13.16
CA THR A 75 -9.24 13.45 12.12
C THR A 75 -10.53 13.16 11.34
N SER A 76 -11.59 13.93 11.63
CA SER A 76 -12.83 13.89 10.83
C SER A 76 -12.66 14.47 9.41
N ALA A 77 -11.56 15.17 9.15
CA ALA A 77 -11.29 15.81 7.86
C ALA A 77 -10.85 14.84 6.75
N ILE A 78 -10.40 13.62 7.10
CA ILE A 78 -9.99 12.62 6.12
C ILE A 78 -11.17 11.67 5.89
N PRO A 79 -11.73 11.60 4.67
CA PRO A 79 -12.81 10.67 4.39
C PRO A 79 -12.31 9.23 4.54
N PRO A 80 -13.17 8.30 5.03
CA PRO A 80 -12.81 6.90 5.12
C PRO A 80 -12.38 6.33 3.76
N ILE A 81 -11.40 5.43 3.75
CA ILE A 81 -10.98 4.73 2.54
C ILE A 81 -11.58 3.33 2.54
N MET A 82 -12.27 2.94 1.47
CA MET A 82 -12.84 1.61 1.30
C MET A 82 -11.93 0.74 0.43
N ALA A 83 -11.09 -0.08 1.08
CA ALA A 83 -10.07 -0.90 0.44
C ALA A 83 -10.56 -2.35 0.22
N PRO A 84 -10.61 -2.85 -1.03
CA PRO A 84 -10.97 -4.24 -1.29
C PRO A 84 -9.87 -5.18 -0.80
N ILE A 85 -10.28 -6.26 -0.13
CA ILE A 85 -9.36 -7.30 0.35
C ILE A 85 -9.92 -8.70 0.17
N HIS A 86 -8.99 -9.65 0.16
CA HIS A 86 -9.30 -11.05 0.43
C HIS A 86 -8.97 -11.38 1.89
N GLN A 87 -9.95 -11.75 2.71
CA GLN A 87 -9.81 -11.88 4.18
C GLN A 87 -8.69 -12.86 4.57
N ARG A 88 -8.58 -13.99 3.86
CA ARG A 88 -7.51 -14.96 4.10
C ARG A 88 -6.11 -14.38 3.85
N SER A 89 -5.97 -13.44 2.91
CA SER A 89 -4.69 -12.78 2.65
C SER A 89 -4.36 -11.80 3.76
N LEU A 90 -5.36 -11.11 4.31
CA LEU A 90 -5.18 -10.18 5.43
C LEU A 90 -4.61 -10.88 6.66
N VAL A 91 -5.20 -12.01 7.04
CA VAL A 91 -4.73 -12.85 8.17
C VAL A 91 -3.31 -13.37 7.97
N LYS A 92 -2.91 -13.62 6.71
CA LYS A 92 -1.55 -14.04 6.35
C LYS A 92 -0.54 -12.89 6.33
N GLY A 93 -1.00 -11.66 6.06
CA GLY A 93 -0.14 -10.48 5.93
C GLY A 93 0.16 -9.78 7.25
N PHE A 94 -0.75 -9.87 8.23
CA PHE A 94 -0.67 -9.12 9.49
C PHE A 94 -0.84 -10.00 10.72
N HIS A 95 -0.37 -9.52 11.87
CA HIS A 95 -0.65 -10.15 13.16
C HIS A 95 -2.11 -9.87 13.56
N THR A 96 -2.95 -10.90 13.48
CA THR A 96 -4.42 -10.83 13.63
C THR A 96 -4.90 -10.43 15.01
N ASN A 97 -4.07 -10.58 16.04
CA ASN A 97 -4.44 -10.26 17.42
C ASN A 97 -4.82 -8.77 17.58
N ASN A 98 -4.47 -7.95 16.60
CA ASN A 98 -4.72 -6.51 16.63
C ASN A 98 -5.90 -6.07 15.73
N PHE A 99 -6.47 -6.91 14.84
CA PHE A 99 -7.40 -6.47 13.76
C PHE A 99 -8.60 -7.35 13.41
N ILE A 100 -8.98 -8.34 14.20
CA ILE A 100 -10.23 -9.06 13.87
C ILE A 100 -11.39 -8.37 14.61
N PRO A 101 -12.14 -7.44 13.98
CA PRO A 101 -13.52 -7.26 14.37
C PRO A 101 -14.26 -8.55 14.01
N HIS A 102 -15.14 -8.98 14.91
CA HIS A 102 -16.03 -10.10 14.69
C HIS A 102 -16.78 -9.88 13.37
N SER A 103 -16.44 -10.62 12.31
CA SER A 103 -17.35 -10.76 11.18
C SER A 103 -18.71 -11.16 11.77
N PRO A 104 -19.82 -10.48 11.42
CA PRO A 104 -21.12 -10.88 11.91
C PRO A 104 -21.31 -12.36 11.60
N SER A 105 -21.62 -13.16 12.64
CA SER A 105 -21.76 -14.60 12.58
C SER A 105 -22.67 -14.99 11.40
N GLY A 106 -22.09 -15.45 10.29
CA GLY A 106 -22.83 -15.72 9.05
C GLY A 106 -22.19 -15.18 7.77
N SER A 107 -21.12 -14.37 7.84
CA SER A 107 -20.31 -14.01 6.66
C SER A 107 -19.70 -15.26 6.04
N SER A 108 -20.35 -15.80 5.01
CA SER A 108 -19.84 -16.92 4.24
C SER A 108 -18.47 -16.55 3.66
N LEU A 109 -17.45 -17.35 3.95
CA LEU A 109 -16.12 -17.28 3.36
C LEU A 109 -16.10 -17.64 1.85
N SER A 110 -17.27 -17.94 1.27
CA SER A 110 -17.41 -18.21 -0.15
C SER A 110 -17.12 -16.94 -0.97
N ALA A 111 -16.57 -17.14 -2.17
CA ALA A 111 -16.36 -16.06 -3.10
C ALA A 111 -17.71 -15.38 -3.42
N PRO A 112 -17.80 -14.04 -3.39
CA PRO A 112 -19.03 -13.35 -3.74
C PRO A 112 -19.38 -13.62 -5.20
N VAL A 113 -20.67 -13.77 -5.47
CA VAL A 113 -21.18 -14.05 -6.82
C VAL A 113 -21.47 -12.71 -7.52
N PRO A 114 -20.83 -12.43 -8.66
CA PRO A 114 -21.18 -11.26 -9.46
C PRO A 114 -22.65 -11.31 -9.87
N HIS A 115 -23.36 -10.20 -9.69
CA HIS A 115 -24.75 -10.06 -10.07
C HIS A 115 -24.98 -8.77 -10.85
N ARG A 116 -26.13 -8.69 -11.53
CA ARG A 116 -26.62 -7.46 -12.17
C ARG A 116 -27.74 -6.87 -11.33
N PRO A 117 -27.93 -5.54 -11.34
CA PRO A 117 -29.10 -4.93 -10.73
C PRO A 117 -30.40 -5.50 -11.35
N PRO A 118 -31.48 -5.64 -10.56
CA PRO A 118 -32.76 -6.10 -11.08
C PRO A 118 -33.26 -5.22 -12.24
N GLY A 119 -33.73 -5.84 -13.33
CA GLY A 119 -34.23 -5.12 -14.51
C GLY A 119 -33.15 -4.51 -15.42
N ALA A 120 -31.87 -4.74 -15.13
CA ALA A 120 -30.78 -4.22 -15.95
C ALA A 120 -30.56 -5.06 -17.24
N SER A 121 -30.11 -4.40 -18.31
CA SER A 121 -29.76 -5.08 -19.57
C SER A 121 -28.56 -6.02 -19.40
N HIS A 122 -28.35 -6.93 -20.36
CA HIS A 122 -27.17 -7.79 -20.38
C HIS A 122 -25.84 -7.02 -20.47
N SER A 123 -25.87 -5.80 -21.03
CA SER A 123 -24.75 -4.87 -21.12
C SER A 123 -24.50 -4.06 -19.83
N ALA A 124 -25.36 -4.19 -18.82
CA ALA A 124 -25.20 -3.48 -17.57
C ALA A 124 -23.96 -3.96 -16.79
N PRO A 125 -23.34 -3.06 -16.00
CA PRO A 125 -22.20 -3.42 -15.16
C PRO A 125 -22.56 -4.51 -14.15
N LEU A 126 -21.56 -5.34 -13.81
CA LEU A 126 -21.66 -6.32 -12.75
C LEU A 126 -21.32 -5.69 -11.40
N TYR A 127 -21.89 -6.23 -10.33
CA TYR A 127 -21.63 -5.82 -8.96
C TYR A 127 -21.31 -7.01 -8.07
N LEU A 128 -20.54 -6.76 -7.02
CA LEU A 128 -20.30 -7.66 -5.90
C LEU A 128 -20.86 -7.02 -4.63
N THR A 129 -21.74 -7.72 -3.91
CA THR A 129 -22.14 -7.32 -2.57
C THR A 129 -21.07 -7.79 -1.60
N LEU A 130 -20.31 -6.85 -1.03
CA LEU A 130 -19.19 -7.14 -0.15
C LEU A 130 -19.50 -6.72 1.29
N PRO A 131 -19.33 -7.59 2.28
CA PRO A 131 -19.37 -7.18 3.69
C PRO A 131 -18.27 -6.14 3.97
N THR A 132 -18.62 -5.13 4.76
CA THR A 132 -17.70 -4.10 5.21
C THR A 132 -17.11 -4.45 6.58
N ILE A 133 -15.83 -4.17 6.75
CA ILE A 133 -15.10 -4.37 8.00
C ILE A 133 -14.50 -3.02 8.37
N GLN A 134 -14.94 -2.45 9.50
CA GLN A 134 -14.36 -1.21 9.99
C GLN A 134 -13.01 -1.46 10.65
N LEU A 135 -12.01 -0.64 10.29
CA LEU A 135 -10.65 -0.74 10.76
C LEU A 135 -10.14 0.65 11.14
N ILE A 136 -9.88 0.82 12.43
CA ILE A 136 -9.25 2.03 12.95
C ILE A 136 -7.76 1.95 12.63
N VAL A 137 -7.26 2.90 11.85
CA VAL A 137 -5.84 2.96 11.46
C VAL A 137 -5.26 4.35 11.75
N PRO A 138 -4.01 4.44 12.23
CA PRO A 138 -3.38 5.74 12.51
C PRO A 138 -3.28 6.69 11.31
N HIS A 139 -3.18 6.16 10.09
CA HIS A 139 -3.07 6.98 8.89
C HIS A 139 -3.67 6.25 7.66
N PRO A 140 -4.97 6.44 7.37
CA PRO A 140 -5.64 5.76 6.26
C PRO A 140 -4.97 5.94 4.89
N PRO A 141 -4.48 7.15 4.50
CA PRO A 141 -3.95 7.35 3.14
C PRO A 141 -2.71 6.52 2.80
N SER A 142 -1.89 6.12 3.78
CA SER A 142 -0.71 5.28 3.53
C SER A 142 -1.02 3.78 3.58
N PHE A 143 -2.20 3.40 4.09
CA PHE A 143 -2.53 2.00 4.31
C PHE A 143 -2.71 1.17 3.04
N PRO A 144 -3.31 1.68 1.93
CA PRO A 144 -3.37 0.93 0.67
C PRO A 144 -2.00 0.48 0.16
N LEU A 145 -0.97 1.34 0.28
CA LEU A 145 0.40 0.96 -0.07
C LEU A 145 0.89 -0.18 0.82
N LEU A 146 0.66 -0.10 2.14
CA LEU A 146 1.03 -1.17 3.06
C LEU A 146 0.32 -2.50 2.73
N LEU A 147 -0.97 -2.46 2.36
CA LEU A 147 -1.73 -3.64 1.94
C LEU A 147 -1.11 -4.32 0.72
N LEU A 148 -0.72 -3.57 -0.31
CA LEU A 148 -0.13 -4.15 -1.52
C LEU A 148 1.10 -5.03 -1.19
N PHE A 149 1.97 -4.55 -0.32
CA PHE A 149 3.18 -5.28 0.07
C PHE A 149 2.91 -6.37 1.11
N ALA A 150 2.18 -6.05 2.19
CA ALA A 150 1.92 -6.98 3.29
C ALA A 150 1.10 -8.20 2.84
N LEU A 151 0.19 -8.02 1.89
CA LEU A 151 -0.59 -9.09 1.27
C LEU A 151 0.16 -9.80 0.12
N ARG A 152 1.42 -9.43 -0.15
CA ARG A 152 2.28 -9.98 -1.23
C ARG A 152 1.70 -9.80 -2.63
N LEU A 153 0.89 -8.76 -2.85
CA LEU A 153 0.36 -8.40 -4.17
C LEU A 153 1.44 -7.68 -4.99
N GLU A 154 2.21 -6.81 -4.33
CA GLU A 154 3.48 -6.27 -4.81
C GLU A 154 4.63 -6.96 -4.07
N ARG A 155 5.67 -7.36 -4.82
CA ARG A 155 6.82 -8.11 -4.32
C ARG A 155 8.14 -7.37 -4.50
N GLN A 156 8.15 -6.34 -5.35
CA GLN A 156 9.33 -5.53 -5.63
C GLN A 156 9.53 -4.49 -4.52
N LEU A 157 10.22 -4.86 -3.45
CA LEU A 157 10.40 -4.02 -2.25
C LEU A 157 11.04 -2.64 -2.55
N ASN A 158 11.86 -2.54 -3.59
CA ASN A 158 12.38 -1.28 -4.11
C ASN A 158 11.26 -0.27 -4.44
N LEU A 159 10.11 -0.74 -4.93
CA LEU A 159 8.96 0.13 -5.18
C LEU A 159 8.33 0.68 -3.90
N LEU A 160 8.47 0.00 -2.76
CA LEU A 160 8.03 0.54 -1.47
C LEU A 160 8.86 1.78 -1.11
N ALA A 161 10.19 1.69 -1.25
CA ALA A 161 11.08 2.82 -1.05
C ALA A 161 10.75 3.97 -2.02
N TRP A 162 10.56 3.66 -3.31
CA TRP A 162 10.23 4.65 -4.34
C TRP A 162 8.88 5.35 -4.12
N ASN A 163 7.95 4.69 -3.45
CA ASN A 163 6.66 5.30 -3.09
C ASN A 163 6.72 6.12 -1.80
N LEU A 164 7.78 6.01 -1.00
CA LEU A 164 7.90 6.70 0.30
C LEU A 164 8.95 7.82 0.29
N LEU A 165 9.98 7.71 -0.56
CA LEU A 165 11.07 8.67 -0.66
C LEU A 165 11.10 9.34 -2.05
N PRO A 166 11.52 10.60 -2.15
CA PRO A 166 11.84 11.23 -3.42
C PRO A 166 12.99 10.51 -4.15
N ALA A 167 12.99 10.56 -5.48
CA ALA A 167 14.03 9.93 -6.30
C ALA A 167 15.45 10.41 -5.95
N ALA A 168 15.62 11.70 -5.69
CA ALA A 168 16.90 12.29 -5.28
C ALA A 168 17.41 11.74 -3.94
N VAL A 169 16.53 11.32 -3.03
CA VAL A 169 16.94 10.71 -1.77
C VAL A 169 17.35 9.25 -1.99
N ILE A 170 16.71 8.58 -2.94
CA ILE A 170 16.97 7.17 -3.25
C ILE A 170 18.33 6.98 -3.95
N SER A 171 18.84 7.99 -4.66
CA SER A 171 20.18 7.90 -5.28
C SER A 171 21.30 7.69 -4.27
N GLU A 172 21.10 8.13 -3.03
CA GLU A 172 22.07 7.99 -1.95
C GLU A 172 21.99 6.65 -1.21
N PHE A 173 21.10 5.75 -1.64
CA PHE A 173 20.95 4.44 -0.99
C PHE A 173 22.23 3.60 -1.13
N PRO A 174 22.71 2.91 -0.07
CA PRO A 174 22.09 2.71 1.24
C PRO A 174 22.60 3.66 2.36
N ASP A 175 23.28 4.75 2.05
CA ASP A 175 23.84 5.66 3.08
C ASP A 175 22.74 6.52 3.72
N ALA A 176 22.19 6.05 4.84
CA ALA A 176 21.13 6.74 5.55
C ALA A 176 21.49 8.18 5.98
N ALA A 177 22.77 8.47 6.24
CA ALA A 177 23.21 9.81 6.58
C ALA A 177 23.14 10.73 5.35
N ALA A 178 23.67 10.28 4.22
CA ALA A 178 23.57 11.02 2.95
C ALA A 178 22.11 11.21 2.51
N MET A 179 21.29 10.15 2.60
CA MET A 179 19.85 10.22 2.34
C MET A 179 19.16 11.29 3.21
N SER A 180 19.50 11.37 4.50
CA SER A 180 18.90 12.34 5.43
C SER A 180 19.30 13.78 5.10
N GLN A 181 20.55 14.01 4.65
CA GLN A 181 21.01 15.31 4.20
C GLN A 181 20.28 15.76 2.93
N VAL A 182 20.16 14.88 1.93
CA VAL A 182 19.42 15.19 0.69
C VAL A 182 17.95 15.44 0.97
N PHE A 183 17.33 14.64 1.86
CA PHE A 183 15.93 14.84 2.25
C PHE A 183 15.74 16.16 3.02
N ALA A 184 16.73 16.58 3.82
CA ALA A 184 16.70 17.85 4.54
C ALA A 184 16.94 19.07 3.64
N ASN A 185 17.49 18.91 2.43
CA ASN A 185 17.88 20.01 1.58
C ASN A 185 16.65 20.79 1.04
N PRO A 186 16.52 22.10 1.31
CA PRO A 186 15.41 22.92 0.79
C PRO A 186 15.42 23.08 -0.74
N ASP A 187 16.57 22.92 -1.40
CA ASP A 187 16.68 22.96 -2.87
C ASP A 187 16.11 21.69 -3.52
N VAL A 188 16.00 20.59 -2.76
CA VAL A 188 15.48 19.30 -3.23
C VAL A 188 14.01 19.13 -2.88
N LEU A 189 13.60 19.57 -1.69
CA LEU A 189 12.22 19.55 -1.23
C LEU A 189 11.88 20.90 -0.59
N ASP A 190 10.89 21.60 -1.11
CA ASP A 190 10.36 22.76 -0.41
C ASP A 190 9.71 22.35 0.94
N ASP A 191 9.33 23.32 1.76
CA ASP A 191 8.74 23.04 3.08
C ASP A 191 7.40 22.30 3.01
N ALA A 192 6.58 22.55 1.99
CA ALA A 192 5.31 21.88 1.81
C ALA A 192 5.50 20.41 1.38
N GLU A 193 6.46 20.14 0.50
CA GLU A 193 6.84 18.79 0.09
C GLU A 193 7.48 18.01 1.22
N PHE A 194 8.38 18.65 1.96
CA PHE A 194 9.00 18.06 3.15
C PHE A 194 7.93 17.68 4.18
N ALA A 195 7.02 18.60 4.52
CA ALA A 195 5.95 18.35 5.48
C ALA A 195 5.02 17.22 5.03
N ARG A 196 4.66 17.19 3.74
CA ARG A 196 3.84 16.14 3.14
C ARG A 196 4.50 14.77 3.22
N ASN A 197 5.78 14.67 2.85
CA ASN A 197 6.52 13.41 2.93
C ASN A 197 6.75 12.98 4.38
N LEU A 198 7.08 13.91 5.28
CA LEU A 198 7.21 13.66 6.71
C LEU A 198 5.92 13.07 7.30
N SER A 199 4.78 13.70 7.04
CA SER A 199 3.47 13.22 7.50
C SER A 199 3.15 11.83 6.97
N ARG A 200 3.37 11.61 5.66
CA ARG A 200 3.14 10.32 5.01
C ARG A 200 4.01 9.20 5.58
N ASN A 201 5.32 9.45 5.73
CA ASN A 201 6.27 8.44 6.21
C ASN A 201 6.05 8.14 7.70
N HIS A 202 5.75 9.16 8.50
CA HIS A 202 5.34 8.98 9.89
C HIS A 202 4.06 8.15 10.01
N GLY A 203 3.05 8.47 9.18
CA GLY A 203 1.79 7.72 9.13
C GLY A 203 1.98 6.27 8.70
N MET A 204 2.84 6.02 7.71
CA MET A 204 3.23 4.66 7.32
C MET A 204 3.88 3.90 8.49
N TRP A 205 4.83 4.51 9.19
CA TRP A 205 5.48 3.88 10.34
C TRP A 205 4.50 3.59 11.48
N LYS A 206 3.59 4.52 11.79
CA LYS A 206 2.51 4.30 12.77
C LYS A 206 1.62 3.12 12.38
N ASN A 207 1.25 3.01 11.10
CA ASN A 207 0.50 1.86 10.61
C ASN A 207 1.31 0.56 10.76
N VAL A 208 2.61 0.55 10.48
CA VAL A 208 3.45 -0.65 10.69
C VAL A 208 3.46 -1.06 12.17
N LEU A 209 3.65 -0.11 13.09
CA LEU A 209 3.68 -0.37 14.53
C LEU A 209 2.34 -0.84 15.08
N ALA A 210 1.25 -0.17 14.70
CA ALA A 210 -0.08 -0.58 15.11
C ALA A 210 -0.40 -1.97 14.55
N LEU A 211 -0.09 -2.18 13.26
CA LEU A 211 -0.66 -3.28 12.50
C LEU A 211 0.16 -4.57 12.46
N GLY A 212 1.46 -4.49 12.77
CA GLY A 212 2.36 -5.63 12.75
C GLY A 212 2.29 -6.43 11.45
N PRO A 213 2.72 -5.88 10.30
CA PRO A 213 2.95 -6.68 9.10
C PRO A 213 3.92 -7.82 9.43
N ARG A 214 3.64 -9.04 8.94
CA ARG A 214 4.45 -10.23 9.24
C ARG A 214 5.77 -10.29 8.47
N ASP A 215 5.89 -9.54 7.39
CA ASP A 215 7.11 -9.53 6.58
C ASP A 215 8.15 -8.56 7.16
N ALA A 216 9.18 -9.10 7.79
CA ALA A 216 10.26 -8.32 8.39
C ALA A 216 10.91 -7.34 7.40
N LYS A 217 11.03 -7.71 6.11
CA LYS A 217 11.62 -6.83 5.09
C LYS A 217 10.81 -5.56 4.84
N ILE A 218 9.48 -5.64 4.94
CA ILE A 218 8.61 -4.46 4.84
C ILE A 218 8.82 -3.58 6.06
N VAL A 219 8.87 -4.16 7.26
CA VAL A 219 9.07 -3.44 8.52
C VAL A 219 10.41 -2.71 8.51
N GLU A 220 11.49 -3.41 8.16
CA GLU A 220 12.85 -2.85 8.05
C GLU A 220 12.91 -1.70 7.03
N MET A 221 12.30 -1.86 5.86
CA MET A 221 12.28 -0.81 4.84
C MET A 221 11.54 0.44 5.33
N VAL A 222 10.34 0.28 5.93
CA VAL A 222 9.58 1.42 6.46
C VAL A 222 10.32 2.08 7.63
N GLN A 223 10.98 1.29 8.49
CA GLN A 223 11.78 1.79 9.59
C GLN A 223 12.97 2.62 9.09
N LEU A 224 13.68 2.17 8.05
CA LEU A 224 14.77 2.91 7.42
C LEU A 224 14.26 4.25 6.87
N VAL A 225 13.20 4.23 6.07
CA VAL A 225 12.54 5.43 5.53
C VAL A 225 12.19 6.41 6.64
N TRP A 226 11.57 5.92 7.72
CA TRP A 226 11.21 6.75 8.85
C TRP A 226 12.42 7.34 9.56
N SER A 227 13.47 6.56 9.76
CA SER A 227 14.72 7.01 10.40
C SER A 227 15.37 8.14 9.61
N VAL A 228 15.48 7.98 8.28
CA VAL A 228 15.97 9.02 7.36
C VAL A 228 15.12 10.29 7.47
N THR A 229 13.80 10.13 7.43
CA THR A 229 12.86 11.26 7.47
C THR A 229 12.91 12.01 8.82
N ALA A 230 13.04 11.28 9.93
CA ALA A 230 13.13 11.85 11.28
C ALA A 230 14.45 12.60 11.49
N GLU A 231 15.56 12.06 10.97
CA GLU A 231 16.86 12.72 11.02
C GLU A 231 16.90 13.97 10.14
N ALA A 232 16.32 13.92 8.95
CA ALA A 232 16.18 15.10 8.08
C ALA A 232 15.41 16.25 8.78
N LYS A 233 14.36 15.91 9.54
CA LYS A 233 13.62 16.88 10.37
C LYS A 233 14.52 17.51 11.43
N ARG A 234 15.37 16.72 12.09
CA ARG A 234 16.33 17.20 13.09
C ARG A 234 17.36 18.15 12.47
N ILE A 235 17.85 17.83 11.27
CA ILE A 235 18.78 18.68 10.51
C ILE A 235 18.15 20.03 10.20
N ARG A 236 16.93 20.07 9.63
CA ARG A 236 16.22 21.34 9.35
C ARG A 236 15.97 22.17 10.61
N ALA A 237 15.53 21.54 11.70
CA ALA A 237 15.33 22.24 12.97
C ALA A 237 16.62 22.87 13.51
N SER A 238 17.75 22.16 13.36
CA SER A 238 19.07 22.65 13.79
C SER A 238 19.57 23.81 12.94
N ALA A 239 19.28 23.82 11.64
CA ALA A 239 19.66 24.90 10.73
C ALA A 239 18.93 26.22 11.07
N ILE A 240 17.63 26.13 11.41
CA ILE A 240 16.83 27.29 11.82
C ILE A 240 17.39 27.91 13.12
N GLY A 241 17.84 27.08 14.06
CA GLY A 241 18.42 27.53 15.32
C GLY A 241 19.80 28.21 15.21
N ARG A 242 20.54 27.98 14.11
CA ARG A 242 21.87 28.60 13.86
C ARG A 242 21.80 29.91 13.07
N GLY A 243 20.66 30.22 12.47
CA GLY A 243 20.43 31.47 11.72
C GLY A 243 19.83 32.60 12.57
N ARG A 244 19.71 32.40 13.88
CA ARG A 244 19.31 33.41 14.88
C ARG A 244 20.50 33.71 15.77
#